data_AF-A0A537B7H6-F1
#
_entry.id   AF-A0A537B7H6-F1
#
_cell.length_a   1.000
_cell.length_b   1.000
_cell.length_c   1.000
_cell.angle_alpha   90.00
_cell.angle_beta   90.00
_cell.angle_gamma   90.00
#
_symmetry.space_group_name_H-M   'P 1'
#
loop_
_entity.id
_entity.type
_entity.pdbx_description
1 polymer ?
#
loop_
_entity_poly.entity_id
_entity_poly.type
_entity_poly.pdbx_seq_one_letter_code
_entity_poly.pdbx_strand_id
1 'polypeptide(L)'
;HNHLLRSSPATMYMHFYGRGDPAKLAAALRAGLAESKTPLAAPAPAGSPPPPLDLDTAAIDQTLGAKGNVNSGVYAFNIPRAETIMEDGMPVPIGMGSGIVINFQPTGGGKAAITGDFVLIAQEVNPVLKTLREGGIEVTALHSHMLTEQPRLFFMHFWANDDAGKLATSLKAALSKVKLAKN
;
A
#
# COMPACT_ATOMS: atom_id res chain seq x y z
N HIS A 1 -11.48 -0.43 9.36
CA HIS A 1 -10.69 0.83 9.35
C HIS A 1 -10.86 1.49 7.98
N ASN A 2 -10.37 2.72 7.80
CA ASN A 2 -10.42 3.44 6.53
C ASN A 2 -9.02 3.55 5.90
N HIS A 3 -8.95 3.58 4.56
CA HIS A 3 -7.73 3.93 3.80
C HIS A 3 -7.85 5.30 3.15
N LEU A 4 -9.07 5.66 2.73
CA LEU A 4 -9.37 6.92 2.06
C LEU A 4 -10.22 7.80 2.97
N LEU A 5 -10.09 9.11 2.80
CA LEU A 5 -11.02 10.08 3.37
C LEU A 5 -12.02 10.48 2.30
N ARG A 6 -13.30 10.59 2.69
CA ARG A 6 -14.38 11.10 1.83
C ARG A 6 -14.60 10.25 0.56
N SER A 7 -14.40 8.94 0.63
CA SER A 7 -14.77 8.04 -0.47
C SER A 7 -16.29 8.03 -0.68
N SER A 8 -16.70 7.95 -1.94
CA SER A 8 -18.11 7.83 -2.33
C SER A 8 -18.24 6.70 -3.37
N PRO A 9 -18.93 5.58 -3.04
CA PRO A 9 -19.55 5.31 -1.74
C PRO A 9 -18.50 5.23 -0.62
N ALA A 10 -18.94 5.44 0.62
CA ALA A 10 -18.06 5.26 1.77
C ALA A 10 -17.62 3.79 1.85
N THR A 11 -16.32 3.56 1.82
CA THR A 11 -15.70 2.23 1.86
C THR A 11 -14.98 2.01 3.17
N MET A 12 -15.13 0.80 3.73
CA MET A 12 -14.43 0.35 4.92
C MET A 12 -13.62 -0.90 4.60
N TYR A 13 -12.48 -1.02 5.26
CA TYR A 13 -11.52 -2.09 5.07
C TYR A 13 -11.45 -2.93 6.34
N MET A 14 -11.34 -4.23 6.17
CA MET A 14 -11.25 -5.21 7.26
C MET A 14 -10.11 -6.17 6.93
N HIS A 15 -9.18 -6.32 7.88
CA HIS A 15 -8.21 -7.40 7.83
C HIS A 15 -8.81 -8.64 8.45
N PHE A 16 -8.36 -9.79 7.97
CA PHE A 16 -8.69 -11.09 8.53
C PHE A 16 -7.40 -11.86 8.75
N TYR A 17 -7.42 -12.73 9.74
CA TYR A 17 -6.34 -13.66 10.05
C TYR A 17 -6.94 -15.04 10.26
N GLY A 18 -6.25 -16.07 9.76
CA GLY A 18 -6.68 -17.44 9.91
C GLY A 18 -5.50 -18.39 9.74
N ARG A 19 -5.41 -19.39 10.61
CA ARG A 19 -4.42 -20.46 10.57
C ARG A 19 -5.13 -21.80 10.63
N GLY A 20 -4.75 -22.72 9.76
CA GLY A 20 -5.33 -24.06 9.74
C GLY A 20 -5.31 -24.68 8.35
N ASP A 21 -6.23 -25.62 8.14
CA ASP A 21 -6.38 -26.33 6.88
C ASP A 21 -6.71 -25.36 5.72
N PRO A 22 -5.91 -25.33 4.63
CA PRO A 22 -6.11 -24.39 3.54
C PRO A 22 -7.48 -24.49 2.87
N ALA A 23 -8.05 -25.69 2.73
CA ALA A 23 -9.35 -25.87 2.10
C ALA A 23 -10.48 -25.31 2.97
N LYS A 24 -10.42 -25.51 4.29
CA LYS A 24 -11.35 -24.89 5.25
C LYS A 24 -11.24 -23.37 5.26
N LEU A 25 -10.01 -22.84 5.26
CA LEU A 25 -9.79 -21.38 5.20
C LEU A 25 -10.35 -20.79 3.89
N ALA A 26 -10.08 -21.42 2.75
CA ALA A 26 -10.61 -20.99 1.46
C ALA A 26 -12.15 -21.04 1.42
N ALA A 27 -12.77 -22.09 1.99
CA ALA A 27 -14.22 -22.19 2.08
C ALA A 27 -14.83 -21.07 2.94
N ALA A 28 -14.21 -20.76 4.08
CA ALA A 28 -14.65 -19.66 4.96
C ALA A 28 -14.52 -18.28 4.27
N LEU A 29 -13.41 -18.02 3.58
CA LEU A 29 -13.21 -16.79 2.82
C LEU A 29 -14.23 -16.65 1.70
N ARG A 30 -14.49 -17.73 0.95
CA ARG A 30 -15.52 -17.75 -0.10
C ARG A 30 -16.90 -17.44 0.47
N ALA A 31 -17.25 -18.02 1.62
CA ALA A 31 -18.53 -17.75 2.28
C ALA A 31 -18.64 -16.27 2.69
N GLY A 32 -17.61 -15.70 3.30
CA GLY A 32 -17.58 -14.27 3.64
C GLY A 32 -17.69 -13.34 2.44
N LEU A 33 -16.99 -13.65 1.33
CA LEU A 33 -17.07 -12.87 0.09
C LEU A 33 -18.43 -12.96 -0.60
N ALA A 34 -19.16 -14.07 -0.41
CA ALA A 34 -20.51 -14.22 -0.97
C ALA A 34 -21.50 -13.21 -0.35
N GLU A 35 -21.28 -12.81 0.91
CA GLU A 35 -22.12 -11.82 1.61
C GLU A 35 -21.99 -10.40 1.02
N SER A 36 -20.83 -10.06 0.44
CA SER A 36 -20.58 -8.72 -0.13
C SER A 36 -21.10 -8.55 -1.55
N LYS A 37 -21.73 -9.58 -2.15
CA LYS A 37 -22.13 -9.63 -3.57
C LYS A 37 -20.96 -9.37 -4.54
N THR A 38 -19.71 -9.50 -4.07
CA THR A 38 -18.53 -9.35 -4.92
C THR A 38 -18.50 -10.49 -5.94
N PRO A 39 -18.37 -10.22 -7.25
CA PRO A 39 -18.22 -11.27 -8.23
C PRO A 39 -17.01 -12.14 -7.91
N LEU A 40 -17.22 -13.45 -7.72
CA LEU A 40 -16.16 -14.43 -7.44
C LEU A 40 -15.49 -14.96 -8.71
N ALA A 41 -16.07 -14.67 -9.88
CA ALA A 41 -15.48 -15.05 -11.15
C ALA A 41 -14.25 -14.18 -11.43
N ALA A 42 -13.22 -14.78 -12.03
CA ALA A 42 -12.08 -14.03 -12.52
C ALA A 42 -12.57 -12.94 -13.50
N PRO A 43 -12.00 -11.72 -13.47
CA PRO A 43 -12.28 -10.72 -14.48
C PRO A 43 -11.99 -11.32 -15.86
N ALA A 44 -12.79 -10.97 -16.87
CA ALA A 44 -12.47 -11.34 -18.24
C ALA A 44 -11.05 -10.86 -18.57
N PRO A 45 -10.23 -11.66 -19.28
CA PRO A 45 -8.91 -11.23 -19.70
C PRO A 45 -9.04 -9.90 -20.44
N ALA A 46 -8.26 -8.89 -20.04
CA ALA A 46 -8.20 -7.65 -20.80
C ALA A 46 -7.76 -7.99 -22.24
N GLY A 47 -8.63 -7.72 -23.21
CA GLY A 47 -8.42 -8.10 -24.62
C GLY A 47 -7.23 -7.40 -25.29
N SER A 48 -6.64 -6.40 -24.63
CA SER A 48 -5.47 -5.66 -25.08
C SER A 48 -4.57 -5.28 -23.89
N PRO A 49 -3.24 -5.22 -24.08
CA PRO A 49 -2.33 -4.67 -23.07
C PRO A 49 -2.80 -3.27 -22.66
N PRO A 50 -2.70 -2.90 -21.37
CA PRO A 50 -2.97 -1.53 -20.95
C PRO A 50 -2.08 -0.57 -21.76
N PRO A 51 -2.58 0.61 -22.15
CA PRO A 51 -1.73 1.62 -22.73
C PRO A 51 -0.57 1.96 -21.76
N PRO A 52 0.59 2.39 -22.28
CA PRO A 52 1.67 2.88 -21.43
C PRO A 52 1.16 3.92 -20.42
N LEU A 53 1.70 3.90 -19.20
CA LEU A 53 1.35 4.91 -18.21
C LEU A 53 1.83 6.27 -18.69
N ASP A 54 0.97 7.28 -18.57
CA ASP A 54 1.32 8.70 -18.79
C ASP A 54 2.10 9.25 -17.59
N LEU A 55 3.23 8.61 -17.27
CA LEU A 55 4.15 8.96 -16.18
C LEU A 55 5.57 8.57 -16.57
N ASP A 56 6.55 9.38 -16.16
CA ASP A 56 7.97 8.99 -16.22
C ASP A 56 8.29 8.01 -15.08
N THR A 57 7.96 6.74 -15.30
CA THR A 57 8.16 5.68 -14.31
C THR A 57 9.65 5.47 -13.97
N ALA A 58 10.56 5.77 -14.90
CA ALA A 58 12.00 5.64 -14.67
C ALA A 58 12.50 6.72 -13.71
N ALA A 59 12.05 7.97 -13.86
CA ALA A 59 12.35 9.04 -12.91
C ALA A 59 11.75 8.76 -11.52
N ILE A 60 10.54 8.18 -11.45
CA ILE A 60 9.93 7.77 -10.17
C ILE A 60 10.77 6.66 -9.52
N ASP A 61 11.19 5.63 -10.26
CA ASP A 61 12.06 4.56 -9.75
C ASP A 61 13.36 5.10 -9.18
N GLN A 62 14.03 5.98 -9.94
CA GLN A 62 15.28 6.59 -9.53
C GLN A 62 15.11 7.42 -8.26
N THR A 63 14.02 8.19 -8.16
CA THR A 63 13.72 9.04 -7.01
C THR A 63 13.45 8.20 -5.76
N LEU A 64 12.59 7.17 -5.88
CA LEU A 64 12.27 6.31 -4.74
C LEU A 64 13.44 5.37 -4.39
N GLY A 65 14.29 5.01 -5.35
CA GLY A 65 15.35 4.02 -5.20
C GLY A 65 14.81 2.59 -5.15
N ALA A 66 13.65 2.35 -5.77
CA ALA A 66 13.00 1.06 -5.87
C ALA A 66 12.43 0.89 -7.28
N LYS A 67 12.20 -0.34 -7.72
CA LYS A 67 11.57 -0.62 -9.02
C LYS A 67 10.08 -0.88 -8.84
N GLY A 68 9.24 -0.07 -9.50
CA GLY A 68 7.80 -0.29 -9.55
C GLY A 68 7.39 -1.26 -10.65
N ASN A 69 6.14 -1.72 -10.58
CA ASN A 69 5.49 -2.55 -11.60
C ASN A 69 4.14 -1.93 -11.99
N VAL A 70 3.78 -2.05 -13.27
CA VAL A 70 2.44 -1.65 -13.73
C VAL A 70 1.46 -2.78 -13.44
N ASN A 71 0.40 -2.47 -12.70
CA ASN A 71 -0.74 -3.36 -12.50
C ASN A 71 -2.04 -2.61 -12.81
N SER A 72 -2.74 -3.03 -13.85
CA SER A 72 -4.07 -2.49 -14.21
C SER A 72 -4.11 -0.96 -14.33
N GLY A 73 -3.06 -0.35 -14.90
CA GLY A 73 -2.98 1.11 -15.08
C GLY A 73 -2.45 1.89 -13.87
N VAL A 74 -2.02 1.20 -12.81
CA VAL A 74 -1.39 1.78 -11.60
C VAL A 74 0.09 1.42 -11.58
N TYR A 75 0.97 2.37 -11.31
CA TYR A 75 2.38 2.10 -11.02
C TYR A 75 2.57 1.84 -9.52
N ALA A 76 2.92 0.60 -9.16
CA ALA A 76 2.90 0.12 -7.79
C ALA A 76 4.29 -0.31 -7.30
N PHE A 77 4.56 -0.01 -6.03
CA PHE A 77 5.74 -0.45 -5.29
C PHE A 77 5.31 -1.28 -4.08
N ASN A 78 6.11 -2.28 -3.73
CA ASN A 78 5.98 -3.03 -2.49
C ASN A 78 7.36 -3.13 -1.84
N ILE A 79 7.66 -2.22 -0.91
CA ILE A 79 9.01 -2.00 -0.39
C ILE A 79 9.15 -2.68 0.98
N PRO A 80 10.09 -3.63 1.16
CA PRO A 80 10.31 -4.29 2.44
C PRO A 80 10.96 -3.36 3.47
N ARG A 81 10.47 -3.44 4.70
CA ARG A 81 11.23 -3.00 5.88
C ARG A 81 12.45 -3.89 6.10
N ALA A 82 13.44 -3.40 6.86
CA ALA A 82 14.62 -4.18 7.21
C ALA A 82 14.34 -5.29 8.23
N GLU A 83 13.40 -5.07 9.15
CA GLU A 83 13.03 -6.07 10.15
C GLU A 83 12.22 -7.22 9.54
N THR A 84 12.45 -8.44 10.04
CA THR A 84 11.50 -9.54 9.83
C THR A 84 10.29 -9.32 10.73
N ILE A 85 9.10 -9.29 10.14
CA ILE A 85 7.83 -9.14 10.84
C ILE A 85 7.35 -10.53 11.23
N MET A 86 6.98 -10.71 12.49
CA MET A 86 6.55 -11.98 13.05
C MET A 86 5.12 -11.84 13.60
N GLU A 87 4.25 -12.82 13.34
CA GLU A 87 2.92 -12.97 13.96
C GLU A 87 2.85 -14.38 14.56
N ASP A 88 2.57 -14.51 15.86
CA ASP A 88 2.51 -15.81 16.55
C ASP A 88 3.73 -16.72 16.30
N GLY A 89 4.93 -16.12 16.23
CA GLY A 89 6.18 -16.84 15.97
C GLY A 89 6.41 -17.24 14.51
N MET A 90 5.54 -16.85 13.59
CA MET A 90 5.67 -17.10 12.16
C MET A 90 6.10 -15.82 11.42
N PRO A 91 7.08 -15.88 10.50
CA PRO A 91 7.40 -14.73 9.66
C PRO A 91 6.23 -14.40 8.74
N VAL A 92 5.86 -13.13 8.66
CA VAL A 92 4.79 -12.62 7.78
C VAL A 92 5.40 -12.19 6.45
N PRO A 93 5.15 -12.92 5.35
CA PRO A 93 5.66 -12.55 4.04
C PRO A 93 5.17 -11.17 3.59
N ILE A 94 6.01 -10.41 2.88
CA ILE A 94 5.66 -9.08 2.36
C ILE A 94 4.38 -9.09 1.50
N GLY A 95 4.16 -10.19 0.77
CA GLY A 95 2.96 -10.40 -0.06
C GLY A 95 1.65 -10.53 0.73
N MET A 96 1.72 -10.69 2.06
CA MET A 96 0.56 -10.68 2.95
C MET A 96 0.21 -9.28 3.48
N GLY A 97 0.72 -8.22 2.84
CA GLY A 97 0.41 -6.83 3.21
C GLY A 97 1.27 -6.28 4.35
N SER A 98 2.51 -6.79 4.49
CA SER A 98 3.48 -6.31 5.48
C SER A 98 4.59 -5.41 4.88
N GLY A 99 4.50 -5.12 3.58
CA GLY A 99 5.38 -4.17 2.90
C GLY A 99 4.78 -2.78 2.78
N ILE A 100 5.64 -1.78 2.59
CA ILE A 100 5.24 -0.38 2.34
C ILE A 100 4.73 -0.32 0.89
N VAL A 101 3.44 -0.03 0.74
CA VAL A 101 2.79 0.06 -0.57
C VAL A 101 2.72 1.52 -0.99
N ILE A 102 3.16 1.82 -2.21
CA ILE A 102 3.05 3.14 -2.83
C ILE A 102 2.50 2.94 -4.23
N ASN A 103 1.42 3.64 -4.57
CA ASN A 103 0.78 3.58 -5.88
C ASN A 103 0.74 4.96 -6.52
N PHE A 104 0.98 5.01 -7.83
CA PHE A 104 0.76 6.18 -8.67
C PHE A 104 -0.25 5.84 -9.77
N GLN A 105 -1.39 6.54 -9.77
CA GLN A 105 -2.38 6.50 -10.84
C GLN A 105 -2.23 7.80 -11.66
N PRO A 106 -1.88 7.74 -12.95
CA PRO A 106 -1.82 8.93 -13.79
C PRO A 106 -3.15 9.70 -13.77
N THR A 107 -3.09 11.01 -13.61
CA THR A 107 -4.23 11.94 -13.68
C THR A 107 -4.10 12.95 -14.83
N GLY A 108 -3.07 12.78 -15.67
CA GLY A 108 -2.79 13.57 -16.87
C GLY A 108 -1.86 14.76 -16.61
N GLY A 109 -1.15 15.20 -17.65
CA GLY A 109 -0.29 16.40 -17.58
C GLY A 109 0.87 16.28 -16.60
N GLY A 110 1.47 15.08 -16.49
CA GLY A 110 2.56 14.78 -15.56
C GLY A 110 2.13 14.62 -14.09
N LYS A 111 0.82 14.65 -13.81
CA LYS A 111 0.27 14.48 -12.45
C LYS A 111 -0.13 13.03 -12.17
N ALA A 112 -0.13 12.69 -10.88
CA ALA A 112 -0.63 11.42 -10.39
C ALA A 112 -1.45 11.60 -9.12
N ALA A 113 -2.50 10.80 -8.98
CA ALA A 113 -3.06 10.47 -7.68
C ALA A 113 -2.20 9.39 -7.02
N ILE A 114 -1.83 9.60 -5.77
CA ILE A 114 -1.07 8.62 -4.98
C ILE A 114 -1.88 8.14 -3.78
N THR A 115 -1.72 6.87 -3.46
CA THR A 115 -2.20 6.26 -2.21
C THR A 115 -1.39 5.02 -1.88
N GLY A 116 -1.60 4.49 -0.69
CA GLY A 116 -0.86 3.37 -0.14
C GLY A 116 -0.68 3.57 1.35
N ASP A 117 0.29 2.87 1.92
CA ASP A 117 0.56 2.93 3.34
C ASP A 117 2.05 2.75 3.66
N PHE A 118 2.47 3.43 4.72
CA PHE A 118 3.73 3.15 5.39
C PHE A 118 3.49 2.17 6.53
N VAL A 119 4.30 1.12 6.58
CA VAL A 119 4.41 0.19 7.70
C VAL A 119 5.50 0.71 8.64
N LEU A 120 5.15 1.10 9.87
CA LEU A 120 5.99 1.88 10.78
C LEU A 120 6.09 1.24 12.16
N ILE A 121 7.24 1.37 12.80
CA ILE A 121 7.34 1.21 14.26
C ILE A 121 6.99 2.53 14.96
N ALA A 122 6.68 2.47 16.26
CA ALA A 122 6.21 3.62 17.04
C ALA A 122 7.07 4.89 16.88
N GLN A 123 8.40 4.74 16.83
CA GLN A 123 9.35 5.85 16.74
C GLN A 123 9.35 6.55 15.36
N GLU A 124 8.90 5.87 14.31
CA GLU A 124 8.89 6.38 12.93
C GLU A 124 7.57 7.11 12.58
N VAL A 125 6.50 6.90 13.36
CA VAL A 125 5.16 7.45 13.11
C VAL A 125 5.18 8.98 12.97
N ASN A 126 5.61 9.71 14.00
CA ASN A 126 5.57 11.18 13.96
C ASN A 126 6.52 11.78 12.90
N PRO A 127 7.76 11.29 12.74
CA PRO A 127 8.62 11.73 11.64
C PRO A 127 8.00 11.58 10.25
N VAL A 128 7.43 10.42 9.94
CA VAL A 128 6.81 10.15 8.64
C VAL A 128 5.56 11.02 8.45
N LEU A 129 4.67 11.08 9.44
CA LEU A 129 3.47 11.92 9.40
C LEU A 129 3.81 13.38 9.09
N LYS A 130 4.81 13.92 9.78
CA LYS A 130 5.26 15.30 9.59
C LYS A 130 5.79 15.50 8.17
N THR A 131 6.66 14.62 7.70
CA THR A 131 7.26 14.72 6.35
C THR A 131 6.20 14.61 5.24
N LEU A 132 5.22 13.72 5.37
CA LEU A 132 4.11 13.63 4.40
C LEU A 132 3.31 14.94 4.33
N ARG A 133 2.94 15.49 5.49
CA ARG A 133 2.16 16.74 5.55
C ARG A 133 2.92 17.95 5.01
N GLU A 134 4.22 18.05 5.29
CA GLU A 134 5.10 19.09 4.74
C GLU A 134 5.23 18.98 3.21
N GLY A 135 5.16 17.76 2.66
CA GLY A 135 5.12 17.49 1.22
C GLY A 135 3.76 17.72 0.56
N GLY A 136 2.74 18.15 1.32
CA GLY A 136 1.37 18.30 0.81
C GLY A 136 0.62 16.99 0.61
N ILE A 137 1.07 15.90 1.27
CA ILE A 137 0.42 14.60 1.24
C ILE A 137 -0.48 14.46 2.48
N GLU A 138 -1.77 14.20 2.28
CA GLU A 138 -2.74 14.04 3.36
C GLU A 138 -2.59 12.65 4.00
N VAL A 139 -2.41 12.59 5.32
CA VAL A 139 -2.48 11.35 6.08
C VAL A 139 -3.94 11.03 6.35
N THR A 140 -4.41 9.89 5.83
CA THR A 140 -5.83 9.52 5.82
C THR A 140 -6.22 8.57 6.96
N ALA A 141 -5.28 7.77 7.46
CA ALA A 141 -5.48 6.91 8.61
C ALA A 141 -4.16 6.49 9.26
N LEU A 142 -4.23 6.11 10.54
CA LEU A 142 -3.18 5.43 11.28
C LEU A 142 -3.80 4.34 12.15
N HIS A 143 -3.44 3.08 11.94
CA HIS A 143 -3.97 1.93 12.67
C HIS A 143 -3.02 0.72 12.61
N SER A 144 -3.35 -0.41 13.22
CA SER A 144 -2.58 -1.65 13.10
C SER A 144 -3.35 -2.68 12.26
N HIS A 145 -2.66 -3.44 11.42
CA HIS A 145 -3.26 -4.55 10.66
C HIS A 145 -3.37 -5.84 11.50
N MET A 146 -2.42 -6.03 12.43
CA MET A 146 -2.33 -7.19 13.33
C MET A 146 -2.47 -6.78 14.80
N LEU A 147 -2.65 -7.77 15.67
CA LEU A 147 -2.86 -7.57 17.11
C LEU A 147 -1.60 -7.81 17.93
N THR A 148 -0.81 -8.82 17.56
CA THR A 148 0.30 -9.34 18.38
C THR A 148 1.62 -9.39 17.63
N GLU A 149 1.70 -8.70 16.49
CA GLU A 149 2.86 -8.70 15.64
C GLU A 149 4.10 -8.15 16.33
N GLN A 150 5.27 -8.67 15.98
CA GLN A 150 6.56 -8.22 16.46
C GLN A 150 7.50 -7.89 15.30
N PRO A 151 8.12 -6.69 15.27
CA PRO A 151 7.88 -5.57 16.19
C PRO A 151 6.45 -5.03 16.07
N ARG A 152 5.97 -4.27 17.07
CA ARG A 152 4.64 -3.63 16.98
C ARG A 152 4.58 -2.65 15.80
N LEU A 153 3.58 -2.80 14.93
CA LEU A 153 3.46 -2.03 13.69
C LEU A 153 2.25 -1.09 13.68
N PHE A 154 2.41 0.01 12.97
CA PHE A 154 1.39 0.98 12.63
C PHE A 154 1.43 1.23 11.12
N PHE A 155 0.25 1.24 10.51
CA PHE A 155 0.02 1.41 9.09
C PHE A 155 -0.57 2.79 8.87
N MET A 156 0.19 3.64 8.19
CA MET A 156 -0.16 5.03 7.93
C MET A 156 -0.56 5.19 6.47
N HIS A 157 -1.85 5.36 6.25
CA HIS A 157 -2.43 5.56 4.93
C HIS A 157 -2.32 7.02 4.51
N PHE A 158 -2.19 7.24 3.20
CA PHE A 158 -2.07 8.58 2.65
C PHE A 158 -2.81 8.75 1.31
N TRP A 159 -3.06 10.01 0.96
CA TRP A 159 -3.63 10.42 -0.31
C TRP A 159 -3.08 11.77 -0.77
N ALA A 160 -2.81 11.92 -2.07
CA ALA A 160 -2.60 13.21 -2.72
C ALA A 160 -2.87 13.11 -4.23
N ASN A 161 -3.08 14.24 -4.90
CA ASN A 161 -3.09 14.32 -6.36
C ASN A 161 -2.34 15.59 -6.79
N ASP A 162 -1.15 15.43 -7.37
CA ASP A 162 -0.27 16.53 -7.74
C ASP A 162 0.77 16.07 -8.78
N ASP A 163 1.74 16.93 -9.11
CA ASP A 163 2.91 16.59 -9.93
C ASP A 163 3.62 15.33 -9.43
N ALA A 164 3.83 14.36 -10.32
CA ALA A 164 4.35 13.05 -9.95
C ALA A 164 5.79 13.11 -9.40
N GLY A 165 6.62 14.01 -9.90
CA GLY A 165 8.01 14.19 -9.43
C GLY A 165 8.06 14.78 -8.02
N LYS A 166 7.23 15.78 -7.74
CA LYS A 166 7.05 16.36 -6.39
C LYS A 166 6.56 15.31 -5.40
N LEU A 167 5.57 14.51 -5.80
CA LEU A 167 5.05 13.42 -4.98
C LEU A 167 6.12 12.36 -4.71
N ALA A 168 6.84 11.91 -5.73
CA ALA A 168 7.95 10.96 -5.58
C ALA A 168 9.04 11.49 -4.64
N THR A 169 9.40 12.77 -4.74
CA THR A 169 10.38 13.42 -3.86
C THR A 169 9.92 13.44 -2.40
N SER A 170 8.65 13.78 -2.17
CA SER A 170 8.06 13.81 -0.82
C SER A 170 7.97 12.41 -0.20
N LEU A 171 7.57 11.42 -0.99
CA LEU A 171 7.54 10.01 -0.60
C LEU A 171 8.95 9.47 -0.31
N LYS A 172 9.96 9.85 -1.09
CA LYS A 172 11.36 9.52 -0.82
C LYS A 172 11.83 10.09 0.51
N ALA A 173 11.47 11.35 0.82
CA ALA A 173 11.80 11.97 2.10
C ALA A 173 11.14 11.22 3.27
N ALA A 174 9.88 10.79 3.12
CA ALA A 174 9.20 9.97 4.13
C ALA A 174 9.84 8.57 4.29
N LEU A 175 10.16 7.89 3.18
CA LEU A 175 10.88 6.62 3.17
C LEU A 175 12.24 6.70 3.89
N SER A 176 12.93 7.86 3.81
CA SER A 176 14.20 8.07 4.54
C SER A 176 14.05 8.06 6.07
N LYS A 177 12.82 8.15 6.59
CA LYS A 177 12.52 8.06 8.03
C LYS A 177 12.22 6.64 8.48
N VAL A 178 12.25 5.68 7.56
CA VAL A 178 11.93 4.28 7.80
C VAL A 178 13.17 3.42 7.53
N LYS A 179 13.39 2.42 8.36
CA LYS A 179 14.46 1.45 8.12
C LYS A 179 14.04 0.41 7.07
N LEU A 180 14.47 0.63 5.84
CA LEU A 180 14.18 -0.26 4.70
C LEU A 180 15.21 -1.39 4.58
N ALA A 181 14.81 -2.54 4.02
CA ALA A 181 15.78 -3.56 3.64
C ALA A 181 16.72 -3.00 2.56
N LYS A 182 17.97 -3.43 2.57
CA LYS A 182 18.91 -3.08 1.51
C LYS A 182 18.61 -3.95 0.29
N ASN A 183 18.56 -3.31 -0.87
CA ASN A 183 18.53 -4.00 -2.16
C ASN A 183 19.89 -4.66 -2.45
#